data_AF-A0A1F3XST0-F1
#
_entry.id   AF-A0A1F3XST0-F1
#
_cell.length_a   1.000
_cell.length_b   1.000
_cell.length_c   1.000
_cell.angle_alpha   90.00
_cell.angle_beta   90.00
_cell.angle_gamma   90.00
#
_symmetry.space_group_name_H-M   'P 1'
#
loop_
_entity.id
_entity.type
_entity.pdbx_description
1 polymer ?
#
loop_
_entity_poly.entity_id
_entity_poly.type
_entity_poly.pdbx_seq_one_letter_code
_entity_poly.pdbx_strand_id
1 'polypeptide(L)'
;MTVPNKFTTNGALPAGDHKATLADIRASILVKGEESPSPDWDRDWRAHCVDNLEIMAGQLWQIGITKIFINGSFVENKDHPNDIDGYFDCDFMKFASGQLETELNLLDPHKIWTWDPKERRHYRGYAKAQLPMWHQYRVELWPNFGQPFGIKDTAGNSLNFAQAFRISRTNNLPKGIIELVR
;
A
#
# COMPACT_ATOMS: atom_id res chain seq x y z
N MET A 1 -5.79 13.41 9.17
CA MET A 1 -5.77 13.10 10.62
C MET A 1 -4.50 12.31 10.92
N THR A 2 -3.98 12.25 12.15
CA THR A 2 -2.85 11.33 12.48
C THR A 2 -3.35 9.88 12.51
N VAL A 3 -2.45 8.89 12.54
CA VAL A 3 -2.87 7.48 12.67
C VAL A 3 -3.68 7.28 13.96
N PRO A 4 -4.91 6.76 13.89
CA PRO A 4 -5.72 6.46 15.06
C PRO A 4 -5.07 5.43 15.99
N ASN A 5 -5.43 5.46 17.27
CA ASN A 5 -4.91 4.54 18.29
C ASN A 5 -5.78 3.29 18.51
N LYS A 6 -6.87 3.14 17.76
CA LYS A 6 -7.74 1.94 17.74
C LYS A 6 -8.30 1.70 16.34
N PHE A 7 -8.50 0.44 15.99
CA PHE A 7 -9.29 0.02 14.85
C PHE A 7 -10.79 0.24 15.13
N THR A 8 -11.57 0.37 14.07
CA THR A 8 -13.03 0.32 14.17
C THR A 8 -13.50 -1.07 14.59
N THR A 9 -14.77 -1.19 15.00
CA THR A 9 -15.42 -2.49 15.26
C THR A 9 -15.39 -3.44 14.05
N ASN A 10 -15.16 -2.89 12.85
CA ASN A 10 -15.04 -3.65 11.60
C ASN A 10 -13.60 -4.12 11.32
N GLY A 11 -12.66 -3.88 12.25
CA GLY A 11 -11.28 -4.33 12.13
C GLY A 11 -10.46 -3.58 11.09
N ALA A 12 -10.72 -2.29 10.87
CA ALA A 12 -9.93 -1.45 9.98
C ALA A 12 -9.78 -0.03 10.54
N LEU A 13 -8.83 0.73 10.01
CA LEU A 13 -8.74 2.16 10.34
C LEU A 13 -10.08 2.86 10.06
N PRO A 14 -10.50 3.82 10.91
CA PRO A 14 -11.63 4.70 10.64
C PRO A 14 -11.55 5.31 9.23
N ALA A 15 -12.68 5.42 8.55
CA ALA A 15 -12.72 5.98 7.18
C ALA A 15 -12.11 7.39 7.12
N GLY A 16 -11.40 7.68 6.03
CA GLY A 16 -10.74 8.96 5.78
C GLY A 16 -9.22 8.83 5.60
N ASP A 17 -8.61 9.99 5.37
CA ASP A 17 -7.19 10.09 5.05
C ASP A 17 -6.39 10.44 6.31
N HIS A 18 -5.51 9.52 6.68
CA HIS A 18 -4.66 9.62 7.85
C HIS A 18 -3.24 9.95 7.42
N LYS A 19 -2.82 11.20 7.62
CA LYS A 19 -1.46 11.66 7.36
C LYS A 19 -0.51 11.12 8.41
N ALA A 20 0.58 10.49 7.97
CA ALA A 20 1.56 9.90 8.86
C ALA A 20 2.95 9.88 8.22
N THR A 21 3.98 10.17 9.02
CA THR A 21 5.35 9.83 8.66
C THR A 21 5.58 8.32 8.83
N LEU A 22 6.68 7.80 8.27
CA LEU A 22 7.07 6.41 8.50
C LEU A 22 7.36 6.15 9.99
N ALA A 23 7.90 7.14 10.71
CA ALA A 23 8.10 7.08 12.15
C ALA A 23 6.76 6.98 12.90
N ASP A 24 5.75 7.75 12.49
CA ASP A 24 4.41 7.67 13.07
C ASP A 24 3.79 6.28 12.84
N ILE A 25 3.94 5.71 11.64
CA ILE A 25 3.42 4.38 11.33
C ILE A 25 4.08 3.33 12.24
N ARG A 26 5.41 3.36 12.38
CA ARG A 26 6.16 2.46 13.30
C ARG A 26 5.71 2.61 14.75
N ALA A 27 5.37 3.83 15.16
CA ALA A 27 4.89 4.11 16.51
C ALA A 27 3.41 3.76 16.74
N SER A 28 2.64 3.55 15.67
CA SER A 28 1.17 3.38 15.71
C SER A 28 0.71 1.95 15.95
N ILE A 29 -0.61 1.79 16.05
CA ILE A 29 -1.28 0.48 16.11
C ILE A 29 -1.01 -0.39 14.88
N LEU A 30 -0.63 0.18 13.74
CA LEU A 30 -0.35 -0.58 12.52
C LEU A 30 0.90 -1.45 12.65
N VAL A 31 1.78 -1.14 13.60
CA VAL A 31 2.98 -1.97 13.90
C VAL A 31 2.91 -2.50 15.33
N LYS A 32 2.61 -1.66 16.31
CA LYS A 32 2.60 -2.07 17.72
C LYS A 32 1.35 -2.82 18.15
N GLY A 33 0.27 -2.77 17.38
CA GLY A 33 -1.06 -3.23 17.79
C GLY A 33 -1.73 -2.26 18.76
N GLU A 34 -2.97 -2.54 19.14
CA GLU A 34 -3.70 -1.78 20.17
C GLU A 34 -3.10 -2.00 21.57
N GLU A 35 -3.68 -1.39 22.61
CA GLU A 35 -3.22 -1.50 24.00
C GLU A 35 -3.15 -2.95 24.51
N SER A 36 -4.02 -3.82 24.02
CA SER A 36 -4.04 -5.25 24.31
C SER A 36 -4.18 -6.02 23.00
N PRO A 37 -3.09 -6.12 22.21
CA PRO A 37 -3.15 -6.76 20.91
C PRO A 37 -3.28 -8.28 21.06
N SER A 38 -3.69 -8.93 19.98
CA SER A 38 -3.62 -10.38 19.85
C SER A 38 -2.21 -10.88 20.21
N PRO A 39 -2.07 -12.02 20.90
CA PRO A 39 -0.77 -12.66 21.13
C PRO A 39 0.00 -12.96 19.83
N ASP A 40 -0.74 -13.16 18.73
CA ASP A 40 -0.17 -13.48 17.41
C ASP A 40 0.12 -12.22 16.57
N TRP A 41 -0.10 -11.02 17.12
CA TRP A 41 0.14 -9.76 16.40
C TRP A 41 1.63 -9.62 16.03
N ASP A 42 1.91 -9.74 14.74
CA ASP A 42 3.27 -9.87 14.24
C ASP A 42 3.95 -8.50 14.05
N ARG A 43 4.45 -7.97 15.17
CA ARG A 43 5.10 -6.65 15.24
C ARG A 43 6.34 -6.58 14.35
N ASP A 44 7.16 -7.62 14.39
CA ASP A 44 8.44 -7.66 13.70
C ASP A 44 8.22 -7.72 12.18
N TRP A 45 7.27 -8.54 11.74
CA TRP A 45 6.89 -8.57 10.33
C TRP A 45 6.30 -7.24 9.84
N ARG A 46 5.38 -6.65 10.62
CA ARG A 46 4.80 -5.34 10.27
C ARG A 46 5.86 -4.25 10.22
N ALA A 47 6.81 -4.24 11.15
CA ALA A 47 7.95 -3.32 11.13
C ALA A 47 8.82 -3.53 9.89
N HIS A 48 9.13 -4.79 9.54
CA HIS A 48 9.87 -5.15 8.33
C HIS A 48 9.19 -4.63 7.05
N CYS A 49 7.86 -4.76 6.94
CA CYS A 49 7.11 -4.18 5.84
C CYS A 49 7.25 -2.65 5.78
N VAL A 50 7.24 -1.95 6.91
CA VAL A 50 7.43 -0.49 6.96
C VAL A 50 8.85 -0.08 6.59
N ASP A 51 9.86 -0.86 6.98
CA ASP A 51 11.26 -0.64 6.59
C ASP A 51 11.44 -0.77 5.07
N ASN A 52 10.81 -1.76 4.45
CA ASN A 52 10.82 -1.90 2.99
C ASN A 52 10.01 -0.79 2.29
N LEU A 53 8.88 -0.37 2.88
CA LEU A 53 8.11 0.76 2.40
C LEU A 53 8.94 2.06 2.42
N GLU A 54 9.77 2.27 3.44
CA GLU A 54 10.66 3.44 3.51
C GLU A 54 11.60 3.52 2.31
N ILE A 55 12.15 2.39 1.87
CA ILE A 55 13.01 2.34 0.68
C ILE A 55 12.23 2.79 -0.56
N MET A 56 11.06 2.19 -0.80
CA MET A 56 10.26 2.48 -2.00
C MET A 56 9.65 3.89 -1.99
N ALA A 57 9.17 4.36 -0.84
CA ALA A 57 8.71 5.74 -0.66
C ALA A 57 9.86 6.73 -0.89
N GLY A 58 11.06 6.42 -0.40
CA GLY A 58 12.29 7.18 -0.65
C GLY A 58 12.59 7.32 -2.15
N GLN A 59 12.50 6.23 -2.91
CA GLN A 59 12.70 6.25 -4.36
C GLN A 59 11.67 7.14 -5.08
N LEU A 60 10.38 7.01 -4.73
CA LEU A 60 9.30 7.86 -5.26
C LEU A 60 9.55 9.34 -4.95
N TRP A 61 9.93 9.63 -3.71
CA TRP A 61 10.27 10.97 -3.24
C TRP A 61 11.45 11.58 -3.99
N GLN A 62 12.49 10.81 -4.31
CA GLN A 62 13.66 11.29 -5.05
C GLN A 62 13.31 11.71 -6.49
N ILE A 63 12.34 11.07 -7.13
CA ILE A 63 11.89 11.41 -8.48
C ILE A 63 10.72 12.43 -8.52
N GLY A 64 10.42 13.06 -7.36
CA GLY A 64 9.44 14.14 -7.24
C GLY A 64 7.99 13.69 -6.99
N ILE A 65 7.71 12.40 -6.80
CA ILE A 65 6.38 11.92 -6.42
C ILE A 65 6.17 12.19 -4.94
N THR A 66 5.11 12.90 -4.57
CA THR A 66 4.86 13.34 -3.18
C THR A 66 3.58 12.79 -2.56
N LYS A 67 2.58 12.46 -3.38
CA LYS A 67 1.31 11.88 -2.91
C LYS A 67 1.38 10.36 -2.97
N ILE A 68 1.64 9.73 -1.82
CA ILE A 68 1.77 8.29 -1.69
C ILE A 68 0.77 7.82 -0.64
N PHE A 69 -0.01 6.80 -0.95
CA PHE A 69 -1.10 6.31 -0.13
C PHE A 69 -0.93 4.82 0.16
N ILE A 70 -1.10 4.45 1.42
CA ILE A 70 -0.81 3.11 1.95
C ILE A 70 -2.07 2.51 2.59
N ASN A 71 -2.32 1.25 2.26
CA ASN A 71 -3.56 0.56 2.54
C ASN A 71 -3.35 -0.97 2.53
N GLY A 72 -4.25 -1.72 1.88
CA GLY A 72 -4.22 -3.18 1.84
C GLY A 72 -4.75 -3.81 3.12
N SER A 73 -4.33 -5.04 3.38
CA SER A 73 -4.59 -5.70 4.66
C SER A 73 -3.75 -5.13 5.81
N PHE A 74 -2.71 -4.36 5.50
CA PHE A 74 -1.83 -3.74 6.50
C PHE A 74 -2.56 -2.75 7.43
N VAL A 75 -3.55 -2.02 6.89
CA VAL A 75 -4.41 -1.07 7.64
C VAL A 75 -5.63 -1.72 8.31
N GLU A 76 -5.66 -3.04 8.34
CA GLU A 76 -6.70 -3.84 8.99
C GLU A 76 -6.13 -4.52 10.24
N ASN A 77 -7.02 -4.87 11.17
CA ASN A 77 -6.74 -5.60 12.40
C ASN A 77 -6.50 -7.08 12.08
N LYS A 78 -5.42 -7.34 11.36
CA LYS A 78 -4.96 -8.66 10.94
C LYS A 78 -3.60 -8.93 11.57
N ASP A 79 -3.47 -10.00 12.33
CA ASP A 79 -2.24 -10.29 13.07
C ASP A 79 -0.99 -10.31 12.18
N HIS A 80 -1.09 -10.91 11.00
CA HIS A 80 -0.03 -10.95 9.99
C HIS A 80 -0.56 -10.53 8.61
N PRO A 81 -0.46 -9.24 8.22
CA PRO A 81 -0.71 -8.82 6.84
C PRO A 81 0.39 -9.38 5.95
N ASN A 82 0.09 -9.73 4.70
CA ASN A 82 1.07 -10.40 3.84
C ASN A 82 2.11 -9.44 3.25
N ASP A 83 1.75 -8.17 3.21
CA ASP A 83 2.37 -7.10 2.45
C ASP A 83 1.70 -5.76 2.77
N ILE A 84 2.29 -4.70 2.24
CA ILE A 84 1.69 -3.38 2.15
C ILE A 84 1.24 -3.14 0.72
N ASP A 85 -0.05 -2.87 0.52
CA ASP A 85 -0.56 -2.37 -0.74
C ASP A 85 -0.66 -0.83 -0.71
N GLY A 86 -0.47 -0.18 -1.85
CA GLY A 86 -0.67 1.26 -1.96
C GLY A 86 -0.72 1.76 -3.39
N TYR A 87 -0.87 3.08 -3.51
CA TYR A 87 -0.78 3.78 -4.78
C TYR A 87 -0.12 5.15 -4.59
N PHE A 88 0.33 5.75 -5.68
CA PHE A 88 0.87 7.10 -5.68
C PHE A 88 0.39 7.88 -6.90
N ASP A 89 0.15 9.18 -6.74
CA ASP A 89 -0.28 9.99 -7.88
C ASP A 89 0.93 10.31 -8.78
N CYS A 90 0.78 10.10 -10.08
CA CYS A 90 1.79 10.42 -11.07
C CYS A 90 1.18 11.04 -12.34
N ASP A 91 2.04 11.64 -13.16
CA ASP A 91 1.66 12.10 -14.48
C ASP A 91 1.46 10.93 -15.46
N PHE A 92 0.38 10.99 -16.26
CA PHE A 92 0.06 9.94 -17.22
C PHE A 92 1.13 9.79 -18.30
N MET A 93 1.68 10.89 -18.83
CA MET A 93 2.68 10.84 -19.90
C MET A 93 4.00 10.26 -19.39
N LYS A 94 4.38 10.57 -18.13
CA LYS A 94 5.55 9.97 -17.48
C LYS A 94 5.40 8.46 -17.31
N PHE A 95 4.20 7.97 -16.98
CA PHE A 95 3.92 6.53 -16.94
C PHE A 95 3.92 5.91 -18.34
N ALA A 96 3.13 6.46 -19.28
CA ALA A 96 2.92 5.88 -20.61
C ALA A 96 4.20 5.82 -21.47
N SER A 97 5.13 6.76 -21.27
CA SER A 97 6.42 6.78 -21.97
C SER A 97 7.45 5.79 -21.42
N GLY A 98 7.18 5.14 -20.27
CA GLY A 98 8.16 4.31 -19.56
C GLY A 98 9.19 5.10 -18.75
N GLN A 99 9.11 6.44 -18.75
CA GLN A 99 10.03 7.30 -18.02
C GLN A 99 9.95 7.05 -16.50
N LEU A 100 8.74 6.89 -15.95
CA LEU A 100 8.53 6.60 -14.53
C LEU A 100 9.27 5.33 -14.10
N GLU A 101 9.08 4.25 -14.85
CA GLU A 101 9.73 2.97 -14.62
C GLU A 101 11.26 3.09 -14.70
N THR A 102 11.76 3.76 -15.73
CA THR A 102 13.19 3.98 -15.95
C THR A 102 13.83 4.73 -14.79
N GLU A 103 13.25 5.85 -14.36
CA GLU A 103 13.81 6.68 -13.28
C GLU A 103 13.84 5.93 -11.93
N LEU A 104 12.77 5.22 -11.60
CA LEU A 104 12.71 4.44 -10.35
C LEU A 104 13.69 3.27 -10.38
N ASN A 105 13.80 2.58 -11.52
CA ASN A 105 14.78 1.52 -11.68
C ASN A 105 16.21 2.01 -11.77
N LEU A 106 16.49 3.29 -12.04
CA LEU A 106 17.85 3.83 -11.88
C LEU A 106 18.25 3.87 -10.39
N LEU A 107 17.30 4.10 -9.49
CA LEU A 107 17.52 4.15 -8.04
C LEU A 107 17.52 2.77 -7.39
N ASP A 108 16.69 1.85 -7.90
CA ASP A 108 16.56 0.51 -7.33
C ASP A 108 17.64 -0.45 -7.87
N PRO A 109 18.44 -1.10 -7.00
CA PRO A 109 19.48 -2.03 -7.45
C PRO A 109 18.90 -3.35 -8.02
N HIS A 110 17.66 -3.70 -7.66
CA HIS A 110 17.00 -4.94 -8.07
C HIS A 110 16.11 -4.78 -9.32
N LYS A 111 15.92 -3.54 -9.80
CA LYS A 111 15.10 -3.20 -10.98
C LYS A 111 13.65 -3.69 -10.85
N ILE A 112 13.08 -3.56 -9.66
CA ILE A 112 11.76 -4.12 -9.30
C ILE A 112 10.57 -3.27 -9.74
N TRP A 113 10.78 -2.01 -10.12
CA TRP A 113 9.69 -1.16 -10.55
C TRP A 113 9.26 -1.60 -11.93
N THR A 114 8.13 -2.29 -12.00
CA THR A 114 7.44 -2.58 -13.24
C THR A 114 6.02 -2.97 -12.91
N TRP A 115 5.12 -2.73 -13.85
CA TRP A 115 3.73 -3.15 -13.77
C TRP A 115 3.34 -4.08 -14.93
N ASP A 116 4.33 -4.57 -15.71
CA ASP A 116 4.10 -5.56 -16.78
C ASP A 116 3.60 -6.89 -16.17
N PRO A 117 2.41 -7.38 -16.56
CA PRO A 117 1.91 -8.67 -16.13
C PRO A 117 2.85 -9.86 -16.40
N LYS A 118 3.73 -9.77 -17.40
CA LYS A 118 4.67 -10.84 -17.76
C LYS A 118 5.81 -11.01 -16.74
N GLU A 119 6.14 -9.95 -16.02
CA GLU A 119 7.18 -9.96 -14.99
C GLU A 119 6.68 -10.51 -13.64
N ARG A 120 5.38 -10.81 -13.55
CA ARG A 120 4.79 -11.41 -12.35
C ARG A 120 5.26 -12.83 -12.16
N ARG A 121 5.60 -13.17 -10.91
CA ARG A 121 6.04 -14.52 -10.52
C ARG A 121 5.09 -15.14 -9.51
N HIS A 122 4.87 -16.44 -9.61
CA HIS A 122 4.09 -17.19 -8.63
C HIS A 122 4.81 -17.22 -7.27
N TYR A 123 4.02 -17.21 -6.20
CA TYR A 123 4.49 -17.44 -4.85
C TYR A 123 3.69 -18.57 -4.21
N ARG A 124 4.36 -19.46 -3.46
CA ARG A 124 3.70 -20.62 -2.86
C ARG A 124 2.57 -20.17 -1.93
N GLY A 125 1.37 -20.73 -2.13
CA GLY A 125 0.18 -20.40 -1.33
C GLY A 125 -0.63 -19.21 -1.85
N TYR A 126 -0.26 -18.62 -2.98
CA TYR A 126 -0.98 -17.50 -3.59
C TYR A 126 -1.53 -17.89 -4.96
N ALA A 127 -2.83 -17.65 -5.17
CA ALA A 127 -3.48 -17.93 -6.44
C ALA A 127 -3.01 -16.99 -7.56
N LYS A 128 -2.67 -15.75 -7.22
CA LYS A 128 -2.24 -14.72 -8.17
C LYS A 128 -0.71 -14.59 -8.17
N ALA A 129 -0.14 -14.44 -9.36
CA ALA A 129 1.26 -14.07 -9.51
C ALA A 129 1.47 -12.60 -9.10
N GLN A 130 2.56 -12.36 -8.38
CA GLN A 130 2.87 -11.07 -7.75
C GLN A 130 3.97 -10.31 -8.50
N LEU A 131 3.93 -8.98 -8.41
CA LEU A 131 4.91 -8.08 -9.03
C LEU A 131 6.30 -8.25 -8.41
N PRO A 132 7.39 -7.92 -9.12
CA PRO A 132 8.75 -8.01 -8.59
C PRO A 132 8.94 -7.29 -7.24
N MET A 133 8.34 -6.11 -7.09
CA MET A 133 8.35 -5.33 -5.83
C MET A 133 7.79 -6.10 -4.63
N TRP A 134 6.74 -6.91 -4.84
CA TRP A 134 6.15 -7.70 -3.78
C TRP A 134 7.11 -8.79 -3.29
N HIS A 135 7.80 -9.44 -4.22
CA HIS A 135 8.77 -10.49 -3.90
C HIS A 135 10.00 -9.95 -3.17
N GLN A 136 10.47 -8.77 -3.55
CA GLN A 136 11.67 -8.16 -2.98
C GLN A 136 11.38 -7.45 -1.66
N TYR A 137 10.29 -6.70 -1.59
CA TYR A 137 10.03 -5.72 -0.53
C TYR A 137 8.73 -5.97 0.24
N ARG A 138 7.88 -6.94 -0.14
CA ARG A 138 6.55 -7.15 0.48
C ARG A 138 5.70 -5.88 0.46
N VAL A 139 5.87 -5.11 -0.60
CA VAL A 139 5.19 -3.84 -0.86
C VAL A 139 4.73 -3.87 -2.32
N GLU A 140 3.50 -3.47 -2.58
CA GLU A 140 2.93 -3.34 -3.92
C GLU A 140 2.36 -1.93 -4.09
N LEU A 141 3.06 -1.06 -4.83
CA LEU A 141 2.67 0.33 -5.09
C LEU A 141 2.27 0.53 -6.55
N TRP A 142 1.11 1.13 -6.75
CA TRP A 142 0.53 1.34 -8.07
C TRP A 142 0.53 2.82 -8.49
N PRO A 143 0.89 3.16 -9.73
CA PRO A 143 0.78 4.51 -10.25
C PRO A 143 -0.68 4.85 -10.44
N ASN A 144 -1.11 6.02 -9.99
CA ASN A 144 -2.46 6.55 -10.17
C ASN A 144 -2.40 7.83 -11.00
N PHE A 145 -3.15 7.82 -12.10
CA PHE A 145 -3.29 8.94 -13.03
C PHE A 145 -4.75 9.10 -13.49
N GLY A 146 -5.70 8.57 -12.70
CA GLY A 146 -7.14 8.67 -12.97
C GLY A 146 -7.74 7.49 -13.74
N GLN A 147 -7.00 6.39 -13.89
CA GLN A 147 -7.45 5.18 -14.58
C GLN A 147 -8.39 4.31 -13.72
N PRO A 148 -9.25 3.48 -14.35
CA PRO A 148 -10.06 2.50 -13.63
C PRO A 148 -9.17 1.37 -13.06
N PHE A 149 -9.54 0.86 -11.89
CA PHE A 149 -8.79 -0.18 -11.17
C PHE A 149 -9.42 -1.59 -11.26
N GLY A 150 -10.46 -1.75 -12.10
CA GLY A 150 -11.11 -3.05 -12.33
C GLY A 150 -11.96 -3.58 -11.17
N ILE A 151 -12.07 -2.84 -10.07
CA ILE A 151 -13.05 -3.06 -9.00
C ILE A 151 -14.31 -2.28 -9.34
N LYS A 152 -15.49 -2.87 -9.12
CA LYS A 152 -16.78 -2.22 -9.32
C LYS A 152 -17.48 -1.96 -7.99
N ASP A 153 -18.25 -0.88 -7.91
CA ASP A 153 -19.17 -0.64 -6.80
C ASP A 153 -20.40 -1.56 -6.87
N THR A 154 -21.29 -1.45 -5.89
CA THR A 154 -22.54 -2.23 -5.83
C THR A 154 -23.52 -1.91 -6.96
N ALA A 155 -23.36 -0.79 -7.64
CA ALA A 155 -24.13 -0.39 -8.82
C ALA A 155 -23.45 -0.83 -10.14
N GLY A 156 -22.27 -1.47 -10.08
CA GLY A 156 -21.53 -1.95 -11.24
C GLY A 156 -20.60 -0.92 -11.89
N ASN A 157 -20.43 0.26 -11.30
CA ASN A 157 -19.53 1.30 -11.80
C ASN A 157 -18.07 0.97 -11.45
N SER A 158 -17.15 1.15 -12.40
CA SER A 158 -15.73 0.96 -12.17
C SER A 158 -15.18 2.02 -11.22
N LEU A 159 -14.51 1.57 -10.16
CA LEU A 159 -13.80 2.39 -9.21
C LEU A 159 -12.36 2.64 -9.67
N ASN A 160 -11.84 3.82 -9.37
CA ASN A 160 -10.41 4.10 -9.45
C ASN A 160 -9.67 3.63 -8.18
N PHE A 161 -8.34 3.75 -8.17
CA PHE A 161 -7.51 3.41 -7.00
C PHE A 161 -7.98 4.10 -5.72
N ALA A 162 -8.16 5.42 -5.77
CA ALA A 162 -8.54 6.21 -4.60
C ALA A 162 -9.87 5.72 -3.99
N GLN A 163 -10.85 5.34 -4.82
CA GLN A 163 -12.13 4.83 -4.34
C GLN A 163 -12.01 3.39 -3.83
N ALA A 164 -11.41 2.51 -4.62
CA ALA A 164 -11.36 1.08 -4.35
C ALA A 164 -10.61 0.74 -3.05
N PHE A 165 -9.51 1.44 -2.78
CA PHE A 165 -8.72 1.21 -1.58
C PHE A 165 -9.43 1.67 -0.29
N ARG A 166 -10.41 2.57 -0.37
CA ARG A 166 -11.20 3.03 0.77
C ARG A 166 -12.35 2.08 1.13
N ILE A 167 -12.40 0.90 0.51
CA ILE A 167 -13.40 -0.14 0.78
C ILE A 167 -12.68 -1.42 1.21
N SER A 168 -13.07 -2.02 2.34
CA SER A 168 -12.55 -3.33 2.72
C SER A 168 -13.09 -4.41 1.80
N ARG A 169 -12.21 -5.30 1.31
CA ARG A 169 -12.61 -6.42 0.45
C ARG A 169 -13.31 -7.55 1.20
N THR A 170 -13.24 -7.54 2.53
CA THR A 170 -13.80 -8.59 3.39
C THR A 170 -15.29 -8.35 3.65
N ASN A 171 -15.68 -7.11 3.93
CA ASN A 171 -17.06 -6.78 4.34
C ASN A 171 -17.70 -5.63 3.52
N ASN A 172 -17.00 -5.10 2.51
CA ASN A 172 -17.44 -3.97 1.68
C ASN A 172 -17.74 -2.68 2.47
N LEU A 173 -17.20 -2.53 3.68
CA LEU A 173 -17.38 -1.31 4.48
C LEU A 173 -16.25 -0.30 4.20
N PRO A 174 -16.53 1.01 4.38
CA PRO A 174 -15.51 2.04 4.28
C PRO A 174 -14.37 1.82 5.27
N LYS A 175 -13.13 2.00 4.81
CA LYS A 175 -11.93 1.97 5.64
C LYS A 175 -11.00 3.13 5.35
N GLY A 176 -10.19 3.46 6.36
CA GLY A 176 -9.18 4.51 6.26
C GLY A 176 -8.02 4.14 5.34
N ILE A 177 -7.30 5.16 4.91
CA ILE A 177 -6.06 5.06 4.15
C ILE A 177 -5.00 5.94 4.80
N ILE A 178 -3.74 5.52 4.75
CA ILE A 178 -2.63 6.37 5.17
C ILE A 178 -2.17 7.20 3.98
N GLU A 179 -2.02 8.52 4.16
CA GLU A 179 -1.28 9.39 3.24
C GLU A 179 0.11 9.61 3.85
N LEU A 180 1.16 9.15 3.16
CA LEU A 180 2.52 9.34 3.65
C LEU A 180 2.92 10.80 3.55
N VAL A 181 3.41 11.34 4.66
CA VAL A 181 4.08 12.64 4.71
C VAL A 181 5.56 12.42 5.06
N ARG A 182 6.42 13.31 4.56
CA ARG A 182 7.85 13.30 4.90
C ARG A 182 8.09 13.80 6.30
#